data_AF-A0A496NDF6-F1
#
_entry.id   AF-A0A496NDF6-F1
#
_cell.length_a   1.000
_cell.length_b   1.000
_cell.length_c   1.000
_cell.angle_alpha   90.00
_cell.angle_beta   90.00
_cell.angle_gamma   90.00
#
_symmetry.space_group_name_H-M   'P 1'
#
loop_
_entity.id
_entity.type
_entity.pdbx_description
1 polymer ?
#
loop_
_entity_poly.entity_id
_entity_poly.type
_entity_poly.pdbx_seq_one_letter_code
_entity_poly.pdbx_strand_id
1 'polypeptide(L)'
;EYQNSDDKEAKEIVDNLKVLKKTLAPLFQSYGEPYRYGVLLLADGDRMGELLDKAKTQVQHQEITQALSNFAGQVAYTMRQSSGHCIYAGGDDVLGFVPLDKAYKCADDLQKLFANSLSGVANKLGAENSPTLSVGLAICHIMTPLGVIRELASQAEKFAKGDHVDESQSTEKRRNALGILLSVRSGNDTKLRFNWDDLAGLNAFETMVNYYVEKQIPSRIAYDVREIYLRTCDFAIDDKQLQKDIQSAELLRMLKQARTNQSKKIADQTIDMLNERAKKIGLDNLANELIVARWFAAKTQKDLGKE
;
A
#
# COMPACT_ATOMS: atom_id res chain seq x y z
N GLU A 1 10.86 -47.54 20.59
CA GLU A 1 9.68 -47.69 19.68
C GLU A 1 8.90 -46.40 19.44
N TYR A 2 9.05 -45.34 20.24
CA TYR A 2 8.30 -44.07 20.03
C TYR A 2 8.74 -43.19 18.85
N GLN A 3 9.90 -43.43 18.22
CA GLN A 3 10.37 -42.60 17.07
C GLN A 3 9.75 -43.00 15.70
N ASN A 4 9.20 -44.21 15.55
CA ASN A 4 8.72 -44.70 14.24
C ASN A 4 7.29 -44.26 13.87
N SER A 5 6.51 -43.78 14.85
CA SER A 5 5.12 -43.33 14.64
C SER A 5 5.10 -41.96 13.97
N ASP A 6 5.83 -41.00 14.55
CA ASP A 6 5.89 -39.60 14.08
C ASP A 6 6.52 -39.51 12.68
N ASP A 7 7.51 -40.34 12.38
CA ASP A 7 8.15 -40.40 11.06
C ASP A 7 7.20 -40.96 9.98
N LYS A 8 6.31 -41.88 10.35
CA LYS A 8 5.32 -42.46 9.43
C LYS A 8 4.21 -41.46 9.14
N GLU A 9 3.72 -40.76 10.16
CA GLU A 9 2.70 -39.72 10.03
C GLU A 9 3.23 -38.52 9.24
N ALA A 10 4.46 -38.07 9.51
CA ALA A 10 5.12 -37.01 8.74
C ALA A 10 5.27 -37.39 7.26
N LYS A 11 5.65 -38.64 6.98
CA LYS A 11 5.76 -39.14 5.60
C LYS A 11 4.42 -39.18 4.89
N GLU A 12 3.36 -39.60 5.58
CA GLU A 12 2.00 -39.61 5.04
C GLU A 12 1.50 -38.18 4.73
N ILE A 13 1.77 -37.21 5.60
CA ILE A 13 1.48 -35.78 5.34
C ILE A 13 2.21 -35.31 4.08
N VAL A 14 3.51 -35.59 3.96
CA VAL A 14 4.31 -35.19 2.80
C VAL A 14 3.76 -35.81 1.51
N ASP A 15 3.36 -37.07 1.53
CA ASP A 15 2.80 -37.73 0.35
C ASP A 15 1.41 -37.17 0.00
N ASN A 16 0.56 -36.88 0.99
CA ASN A 16 -0.72 -36.18 0.77
C ASN A 16 -0.52 -34.77 0.18
N LEU A 17 0.49 -34.01 0.64
CA LEU A 17 0.83 -32.71 0.07
C LEU A 17 1.33 -32.82 -1.38
N LYS A 18 2.07 -33.87 -1.74
CA LYS A 18 2.46 -34.14 -3.13
C LYS A 18 1.24 -34.44 -4.01
N VAL A 19 0.29 -35.23 -3.51
CA VAL A 19 -0.98 -35.52 -4.21
C VAL A 19 -1.76 -34.23 -4.43
N LEU A 20 -1.94 -33.42 -3.39
CA LEU A 20 -2.61 -32.11 -3.49
C LEU A 20 -1.91 -31.22 -4.54
N LYS A 21 -0.59 -31.10 -4.49
CA LYS A 21 0.18 -30.31 -5.47
C LYS A 21 -0.03 -30.82 -6.91
N LYS A 22 -0.06 -32.14 -7.11
CA LYS A 22 -0.33 -32.75 -8.43
C LYS A 22 -1.76 -32.45 -8.91
N THR A 23 -2.73 -32.46 -8.01
CA THR A 23 -4.14 -32.12 -8.30
C THR A 23 -4.32 -30.63 -8.63
N LEU A 24 -3.57 -29.74 -7.97
CA LEU A 24 -3.64 -28.30 -8.20
C LEU A 24 -2.85 -27.83 -9.43
N ALA A 25 -1.82 -28.57 -9.86
CA ALA A 25 -0.96 -28.14 -10.96
C ALA A 25 -1.72 -27.83 -12.27
N PRO A 26 -2.72 -28.62 -12.73
CA PRO A 26 -3.52 -28.26 -13.90
C PRO A 26 -4.33 -26.98 -13.73
N LEU A 27 -4.83 -26.72 -12.51
CA LEU A 27 -5.54 -25.47 -12.19
C LEU A 27 -4.60 -24.28 -12.25
N PHE A 28 -3.40 -24.40 -11.68
CA PHE A 28 -2.40 -23.34 -11.73
C PHE A 28 -1.89 -23.08 -13.15
N GLN A 29 -1.85 -24.10 -14.01
CA GLN A 29 -1.52 -23.91 -15.43
C GLN A 29 -2.63 -23.17 -16.18
N SER A 30 -3.89 -23.38 -15.81
CA SER A 30 -5.06 -22.80 -16.48
C SER A 30 -5.39 -21.39 -15.99
N TYR A 31 -5.27 -21.14 -14.68
CA TYR A 31 -5.70 -19.90 -14.02
C TYR A 31 -4.56 -19.10 -13.39
N GLY A 32 -3.35 -19.67 -13.33
CA GLY A 32 -2.22 -19.12 -12.58
C GLY A 32 -2.19 -19.61 -11.13
N GLU A 33 -0.99 -19.71 -10.56
CA GLU A 33 -0.82 -19.97 -9.13
C GLU A 33 -1.16 -18.71 -8.32
N PRO A 34 -1.95 -18.81 -7.23
CA PRO A 34 -2.20 -17.68 -6.33
C PRO A 34 -0.89 -17.08 -5.80
N TYR A 35 -0.85 -15.76 -5.63
CA TYR A 35 0.28 -15.11 -4.99
C TYR A 35 0.37 -15.49 -3.51
N ARG A 36 1.59 -15.51 -2.95
CA ARG A 36 1.86 -15.89 -1.54
C ARG A 36 2.06 -14.70 -0.62
N TYR A 37 1.38 -13.59 -0.89
CA TYR A 37 1.46 -12.36 -0.11
C TYR A 37 0.09 -11.94 0.40
N GLY A 38 0.07 -11.23 1.51
CA GLY A 38 -1.12 -10.61 2.07
C GLY A 38 -0.78 -9.26 2.67
N VAL A 39 -1.81 -8.54 3.10
CA VAL A 39 -1.64 -7.23 3.74
C VAL A 39 -2.18 -7.27 5.15
N LEU A 40 -1.35 -6.87 6.11
CA LEU A 40 -1.83 -6.48 7.42
C LEU A 40 -2.06 -4.96 7.40
N LEU A 41 -3.32 -4.57 7.60
CA LEU A 41 -3.77 -3.20 7.72
C LEU A 41 -3.80 -2.83 9.19
N LEU A 42 -3.16 -1.70 9.53
CA LEU A 42 -3.26 -1.05 10.83
C LEU A 42 -3.71 0.39 10.59
N ALA A 43 -4.68 0.89 11.35
CA ALA A 43 -5.11 2.29 11.27
C ALA A 43 -5.38 2.85 12.65
N ASP A 44 -5.22 4.16 12.78
CA ASP A 44 -5.36 4.92 14.03
C ASP A 44 -5.88 6.32 13.72
N GLY A 45 -6.74 6.83 14.61
CA GLY A 45 -7.40 8.12 14.48
C GLY A 45 -6.46 9.29 14.73
N ASP A 46 -6.42 10.22 13.79
CA ASP A 46 -5.61 11.40 13.92
C ASP A 46 -6.25 12.44 14.84
N ARG A 47 -5.45 12.99 15.75
CA ARG A 47 -5.84 14.15 16.61
C ARG A 47 -7.04 13.88 17.52
N MET A 48 -7.26 12.62 17.91
CA MET A 48 -8.37 12.28 18.80
C MET A 48 -8.33 12.99 20.16
N GLY A 49 -7.13 13.27 20.70
CA GLY A 49 -6.97 14.09 21.90
C GLY A 49 -7.52 15.51 21.73
N GLU A 50 -7.24 16.17 20.60
CA GLU A 50 -7.73 17.53 20.32
C GLU A 50 -9.26 17.57 20.23
N LEU A 51 -9.88 16.54 19.65
CA LEU A 51 -11.33 16.42 19.60
C LEU A 51 -11.93 16.22 21.00
N LEU A 52 -11.34 15.34 21.80
CA LEU A 52 -11.78 15.07 23.17
C LEU A 52 -11.65 16.31 24.05
N ASP A 53 -10.59 17.11 23.89
CA ASP A 53 -10.37 18.35 24.64
C ASP A 53 -11.44 19.42 24.35
N LYS A 54 -12.10 19.38 23.19
CA LYS A 54 -13.20 20.29 22.85
C LYS A 54 -14.51 19.92 23.55
N ALA A 55 -14.69 18.67 23.96
CA ALA A 55 -15.84 18.28 24.77
C ALA A 55 -15.65 18.80 26.22
N LYS A 56 -16.59 19.64 26.69
CA LYS A 56 -16.58 20.22 28.04
C LYS A 56 -17.66 19.65 28.96
N THR A 57 -18.54 18.83 28.42
CA THR A 57 -19.67 18.23 29.15
C THR A 57 -19.71 16.72 28.92
N GLN A 58 -20.30 15.99 29.87
CA GLN A 58 -20.49 14.55 29.75
C GLN A 58 -21.26 14.17 28.48
N VAL A 59 -22.28 14.95 28.10
CA VAL A 59 -23.08 14.73 26.88
C VAL A 59 -22.20 14.81 25.64
N GLN A 60 -21.32 15.80 25.55
CA GLN A 60 -20.40 15.94 24.40
C GLN A 60 -19.39 14.78 24.33
N HIS A 61 -18.86 14.32 25.46
CA HIS A 61 -18.02 13.12 25.48
C HIS A 61 -18.78 11.87 25.02
N GLN A 62 -20.05 11.71 25.45
CA GLN A 62 -20.90 10.60 25.01
C GLN A 62 -21.17 10.65 23.50
N GLU A 63 -21.36 11.85 22.92
CA GLU A 63 -21.53 12.00 21.47
C GLU A 63 -20.28 11.55 20.69
N ILE A 64 -19.08 11.90 21.15
CA ILE A 64 -17.82 11.43 20.54
C ILE A 64 -17.70 9.91 20.66
N THR A 65 -17.90 9.36 21.86
CA THR A 65 -17.82 7.91 22.10
C THR A 65 -18.84 7.12 21.27
N GLN A 66 -20.05 7.66 21.09
CA GLN A 66 -21.07 7.05 20.25
C GLN A 66 -20.65 7.05 18.78
N ALA A 67 -20.08 8.16 18.29
CA ALA A 67 -19.56 8.25 16.92
C ALA A 67 -18.42 7.25 16.67
N LEU A 68 -17.46 7.14 17.60
CA LEU A 68 -16.38 6.15 17.55
C LEU A 68 -16.91 4.70 17.61
N SER A 69 -17.89 4.44 18.48
CA SER A 69 -18.50 3.10 18.59
C SER A 69 -19.24 2.72 17.31
N ASN A 70 -19.91 3.68 16.66
CA ASN A 70 -20.58 3.48 15.37
C ASN A 70 -19.56 3.22 14.25
N PHE A 71 -18.42 3.93 14.25
CA PHE A 71 -17.31 3.66 13.33
C PHE A 71 -16.79 2.23 13.53
N ALA A 72 -16.33 1.90 14.74
CA ALA A 72 -15.76 0.60 15.09
C ALA A 72 -16.72 -0.56 14.77
N GLY A 73 -18.02 -0.38 15.02
CA GLY A 73 -19.06 -1.36 14.71
C GLY A 73 -19.24 -1.63 13.20
N GLN A 74 -18.87 -0.68 12.34
CA GLN A 74 -18.97 -0.80 10.88
C GLN A 74 -17.68 -1.31 10.23
N VAL A 75 -16.52 -1.18 10.88
CA VAL A 75 -15.21 -1.57 10.33
C VAL A 75 -15.21 -3.01 9.80
N ALA A 76 -15.72 -3.96 10.58
CA ALA A 76 -15.76 -5.37 10.18
C ALA A 76 -16.57 -5.60 8.90
N TYR A 77 -17.69 -4.89 8.73
CA TYR A 77 -18.49 -4.95 7.51
C TYR A 77 -17.77 -4.31 6.32
N THR A 78 -17.16 -3.14 6.51
CA THR A 78 -16.42 -2.42 5.48
C THR A 78 -15.23 -3.24 4.98
N MET A 79 -14.44 -3.82 5.87
CA MET A 79 -13.33 -4.69 5.47
C MET A 79 -13.81 -5.92 4.69
N ARG A 80 -14.96 -6.51 5.05
CA ARG A 80 -15.53 -7.65 4.31
C ARG A 80 -15.93 -7.30 2.87
N GLN A 81 -16.28 -6.04 2.57
CA GLN A 81 -16.53 -5.61 1.18
C GLN A 81 -15.29 -5.73 0.29
N SER A 82 -14.11 -5.69 0.91
CA SER A 82 -12.81 -5.90 0.27
C SER A 82 -12.25 -7.32 0.50
N SER A 83 -13.11 -8.27 0.90
CA SER A 83 -12.70 -9.64 1.29
C SER A 83 -11.68 -9.69 2.44
N GLY A 84 -11.62 -8.62 3.23
CA GLY A 84 -10.77 -8.53 4.40
C GLY A 84 -11.42 -9.13 5.66
N HIS A 85 -10.57 -9.36 6.65
CA HIS A 85 -10.94 -9.86 7.96
C HIS A 85 -10.44 -8.91 9.05
N CYS A 86 -11.38 -8.25 9.74
CA CYS A 86 -11.10 -7.42 10.90
C CYS A 86 -10.74 -8.29 12.10
N ILE A 87 -9.57 -8.07 12.68
CA ILE A 87 -9.11 -8.72 13.92
C ILE A 87 -9.52 -7.86 15.13
N TYR A 88 -9.34 -6.55 15.03
CA TYR A 88 -9.65 -5.60 16.08
C TYR A 88 -10.19 -4.30 15.47
N ALA A 89 -11.25 -3.77 16.08
CA ALA A 89 -11.76 -2.44 15.83
C ALA A 89 -12.30 -1.90 17.17
N GLY A 90 -11.65 -0.89 17.71
CA GLY A 90 -12.00 -0.33 19.02
C GLY A 90 -11.70 1.14 19.07
N GLY A 91 -12.74 1.95 19.31
CA GLY A 91 -12.60 3.41 19.22
C GLY A 91 -12.26 3.80 17.79
N ASP A 92 -11.06 4.34 17.61
CA ASP A 92 -10.46 4.77 16.35
C ASP A 92 -9.39 3.82 15.78
N ASP A 93 -8.96 2.83 16.56
CA ASP A 93 -7.95 1.85 16.17
C ASP A 93 -8.56 0.69 15.35
N VAL A 94 -7.87 0.30 14.28
CA VAL A 94 -8.24 -0.83 13.41
C VAL A 94 -7.05 -1.73 13.11
N LEU A 95 -7.25 -3.04 13.19
CA LEU A 95 -6.30 -4.06 12.76
C LEU A 95 -7.02 -5.16 11.97
N GLY A 96 -6.52 -5.52 10.80
CA GLY A 96 -7.04 -6.68 10.08
C GLY A 96 -6.26 -7.08 8.84
N PHE A 97 -6.55 -8.27 8.33
CA PHE A 97 -5.96 -8.78 7.10
C PHE A 97 -6.81 -8.43 5.89
N VAL A 98 -6.16 -8.06 4.79
CA VAL A 98 -6.83 -7.76 3.51
C VAL A 98 -6.04 -8.39 2.35
N PRO A 99 -6.72 -8.93 1.33
CA PRO A 99 -6.05 -9.33 0.09
C PRO A 99 -5.29 -8.17 -0.56
N LEU A 100 -4.15 -8.48 -1.19
CA LEU A 100 -3.24 -7.48 -1.74
C LEU A 100 -3.92 -6.55 -2.75
N ASP A 101 -4.67 -7.11 -3.69
CA ASP A 101 -5.36 -6.36 -4.75
C ASP A 101 -6.53 -5.50 -4.26
N LYS A 102 -6.97 -5.69 -3.00
CA LYS A 102 -8.07 -4.95 -2.37
C LYS A 102 -7.63 -4.01 -1.26
N ALA A 103 -6.40 -4.12 -0.78
CA ALA A 103 -5.94 -3.40 0.39
C ALA A 103 -5.95 -1.87 0.22
N TYR A 104 -5.61 -1.35 -0.97
CA TYR A 104 -5.68 0.09 -1.24
C TYR A 104 -7.11 0.62 -1.13
N LYS A 105 -8.07 -0.06 -1.78
CA LYS A 105 -9.49 0.30 -1.71
C LYS A 105 -10.03 0.19 -0.28
N CYS A 106 -9.67 -0.88 0.44
CA CYS A 106 -10.08 -1.07 1.83
C CYS A 106 -9.62 0.07 2.72
N ALA A 107 -8.37 0.53 2.57
CA ALA A 107 -7.84 1.67 3.30
C ALA A 107 -8.61 2.97 3.01
N ASP A 108 -8.90 3.24 1.74
CA ASP A 108 -9.70 4.41 1.32
C ASP A 108 -11.15 4.35 1.82
N ASP A 109 -11.78 3.17 1.79
CA ASP A 109 -13.14 2.98 2.33
C ASP A 109 -13.17 3.22 3.85
N LEU A 110 -12.14 2.78 4.58
CA LEU A 110 -12.04 2.97 6.04
C LEU A 110 -11.79 4.44 6.42
N GLN A 111 -10.92 5.17 5.72
CA GLN A 111 -10.68 6.59 6.04
C GLN A 111 -11.93 7.43 5.76
N LYS A 112 -12.66 7.14 4.67
CA LYS A 112 -13.95 7.77 4.37
C LYS A 112 -14.99 7.46 5.45
N LEU A 113 -15.09 6.20 5.87
CA LEU A 113 -15.99 5.80 6.95
C LEU A 113 -15.68 6.55 8.25
N PHE A 114 -14.40 6.68 8.60
CA PHE A 114 -13.97 7.41 9.79
C PHE A 114 -14.36 8.88 9.73
N ALA A 115 -13.98 9.57 8.66
CA ALA A 115 -14.30 10.99 8.46
C ALA A 115 -15.82 11.23 8.47
N ASN A 116 -16.61 10.38 7.81
CA ASN A 116 -18.06 10.49 7.79
C ASN A 116 -18.68 10.26 9.17
N SER A 117 -18.14 9.33 9.95
CA SER A 117 -18.65 9.02 11.29
C SER A 117 -18.39 10.15 12.29
N LEU A 118 -17.26 10.86 12.16
CA LEU A 118 -16.79 11.82 13.16
C LEU A 118 -17.04 13.29 12.77
N SER A 119 -17.20 13.61 11.49
CA SER A 119 -17.38 14.99 11.00
C SER A 119 -18.56 15.72 11.64
N GLY A 120 -19.69 15.03 11.87
CA GLY A 120 -20.87 15.62 12.49
C GLY A 120 -20.62 16.12 13.91
N VAL A 121 -20.00 15.29 14.76
CA VAL A 121 -19.67 15.68 16.15
C VAL A 121 -18.53 16.70 16.19
N ALA A 122 -17.53 16.56 15.33
CA ALA A 122 -16.41 17.50 15.23
C ALA A 122 -16.88 18.92 14.88
N ASN A 123 -17.76 19.05 13.88
CA ASN A 123 -18.34 20.32 13.46
C ASN A 123 -19.17 20.95 14.60
N LYS A 124 -19.99 20.15 15.29
CA LYS A 124 -20.82 20.61 16.41
C LYS A 124 -19.98 21.16 17.57
N LEU A 125 -18.81 20.57 17.81
CA LEU A 125 -17.87 20.99 18.86
C LEU A 125 -16.93 22.13 18.42
N GLY A 126 -17.02 22.60 17.18
CA GLY A 126 -16.14 23.64 16.65
C GLY A 126 -14.68 23.21 16.60
N ALA A 127 -14.42 21.94 16.24
CA ALA A 127 -13.07 21.46 15.98
C ALA A 127 -12.49 22.18 14.76
N GLU A 128 -11.26 22.69 14.87
CA GLU A 128 -10.58 23.41 13.79
C GLU A 128 -10.18 22.48 12.65
N ASN A 129 -9.89 21.23 12.97
CA ASN A 129 -9.55 20.18 12.01
C ASN A 129 -10.52 19.02 12.20
N SER A 130 -11.11 18.54 11.11
CA SER A 130 -11.90 17.31 11.12
C SER A 130 -11.01 16.12 11.46
N PRO A 131 -11.48 15.16 12.29
CA PRO A 131 -10.76 13.91 12.53
C PRO A 131 -10.54 13.14 11.23
N THR A 132 -9.32 12.63 11.06
CA THR A 132 -8.90 11.83 9.90
C THR A 132 -8.32 10.50 10.36
N LEU A 133 -8.08 9.58 9.43
CA LEU A 133 -7.51 8.27 9.74
C LEU A 133 -6.18 8.09 9.01
N SER A 134 -5.12 7.81 9.77
CA SER A 134 -3.84 7.38 9.20
C SER A 134 -3.84 5.86 9.07
N VAL A 135 -3.58 5.35 7.87
CA VAL A 135 -3.66 3.90 7.57
C VAL A 135 -2.30 3.39 7.11
N GLY A 136 -1.77 2.38 7.77
CA GLY A 136 -0.58 1.63 7.39
C GLY A 136 -0.94 0.28 6.74
N LEU A 137 -0.34 0.00 5.58
CA LEU A 137 -0.44 -1.28 4.88
C LEU A 137 0.93 -1.96 4.84
N ALA A 138 1.08 -3.09 5.53
CA ALA A 138 2.26 -3.94 5.40
C ALA A 138 2.00 -5.11 4.46
N ILE A 139 2.67 -5.11 3.31
CA ILE A 139 2.63 -6.19 2.32
C ILE A 139 3.77 -7.16 2.64
N CYS A 140 3.44 -8.42 2.92
CA CYS A 140 4.42 -9.43 3.34
C CYS A 140 4.05 -10.83 2.85
N HIS A 141 5.04 -11.71 2.78
CA HIS A 141 4.81 -13.11 2.42
C HIS A 141 3.98 -13.83 3.51
N ILE A 142 3.07 -14.73 3.14
CA ILE A 142 2.14 -15.43 4.06
C ILE A 142 2.82 -16.26 5.16
N MET A 143 4.07 -16.68 4.90
CA MET A 143 4.92 -17.42 5.86
C MET A 143 5.74 -16.51 6.80
N THR A 144 5.62 -15.19 6.65
CA THR A 144 6.31 -14.24 7.54
C THR A 144 5.74 -14.40 8.95
N PRO A 145 6.55 -14.50 10.01
CA PRO A 145 6.04 -14.61 11.37
C PRO A 145 5.14 -13.43 11.74
N LEU A 146 4.01 -13.69 12.40
CA LEU A 146 3.00 -12.66 12.68
C LEU A 146 3.55 -11.47 13.48
N GLY A 147 4.51 -11.70 14.38
CA GLY A 147 5.18 -10.63 15.13
C GLY A 147 5.91 -9.64 14.22
N VAL A 148 6.59 -10.15 13.19
CA VAL A 148 7.29 -9.33 12.17
C VAL A 148 6.28 -8.58 11.31
N ILE A 149 5.21 -9.25 10.86
CA ILE A 149 4.15 -8.59 10.08
C ILE A 149 3.54 -7.42 10.87
N ARG A 150 3.29 -7.62 12.17
CA ARG A 150 2.75 -6.58 13.06
C ARG A 150 3.70 -5.39 13.19
N GLU A 151 5.00 -5.65 13.31
CA GLU A 151 6.02 -4.59 13.37
C GLU A 151 6.04 -3.79 12.07
N LEU A 152 6.03 -4.46 10.91
CA LEU A 152 5.98 -3.81 9.61
C LEU A 152 4.70 -2.97 9.45
N ALA A 153 3.55 -3.45 9.92
CA ALA A 153 2.30 -2.69 9.88
C ALA A 153 2.37 -1.44 10.76
N SER A 154 2.98 -1.54 11.94
CA SER A 154 3.24 -0.37 12.80
C SER A 154 4.22 0.62 12.15
N GLN A 155 5.26 0.13 11.46
CA GLN A 155 6.15 1.02 10.71
C GLN A 155 5.42 1.73 9.56
N ALA A 156 4.54 1.03 8.84
CA ALA A 156 3.73 1.63 7.77
C ALA A 156 2.77 2.71 8.30
N GLU A 157 2.13 2.45 9.44
CA GLU A 157 1.21 3.39 10.10
C GLU A 157 1.94 4.64 10.62
N LYS A 158 3.09 4.48 11.29
CA LYS A 158 3.95 5.61 11.68
C LYS A 158 4.47 6.40 10.48
N PHE A 159 4.76 5.70 9.38
CA PHE A 159 5.13 6.35 8.12
C PHE A 159 3.96 7.18 7.58
N ALA A 160 2.73 6.66 7.63
CA ALA A 160 1.52 7.41 7.29
C ALA A 160 1.37 8.68 8.15
N LYS A 161 1.52 8.57 9.48
CA LYS A 161 1.48 9.71 10.41
C LYS A 161 2.58 10.75 10.16
N GLY A 162 3.61 10.41 9.41
CA GLY A 162 4.68 11.32 9.02
C GLY A 162 5.74 11.49 10.11
N ASP A 163 6.00 10.47 10.93
CA ASP A 163 7.02 10.53 12.00
C ASP A 163 8.46 10.67 11.48
N HIS A 164 8.67 10.41 10.18
CA HIS A 164 9.93 10.61 9.48
C HIS A 164 10.05 11.99 8.84
N VAL A 165 8.97 12.78 8.84
CA VAL A 165 8.92 14.10 8.21
C VAL A 165 9.25 15.15 9.26
N ASP A 166 10.27 15.97 8.99
CA ASP A 166 10.54 17.16 9.79
C ASP A 166 9.48 18.24 9.45
N GLU A 167 8.65 18.58 10.44
CA GLU A 167 7.61 19.60 10.32
C GLU A 167 8.15 20.97 9.87
N SER A 168 9.43 21.24 10.14
CA SER A 168 10.05 22.51 9.80
C SER A 168 10.55 22.61 8.35
N GLN A 169 10.65 21.49 7.62
CA GLN A 169 11.33 21.43 6.32
C GLN A 169 10.46 20.93 5.15
N SER A 170 9.31 20.32 5.41
CA SER A 170 8.52 19.65 4.36
C SER A 170 7.16 20.29 4.10
N THR A 171 6.78 20.32 2.82
CA THR A 171 5.42 20.65 2.36
C THR A 171 4.42 19.51 2.65
N GLU A 172 4.90 18.32 3.05
CA GLU A 172 4.04 17.20 3.41
C GLU A 172 3.36 17.41 4.77
N LYS A 173 2.03 17.40 4.77
CA LYS A 173 1.24 17.46 6.01
C LYS A 173 1.36 16.12 6.73
N ARG A 174 1.74 16.14 8.01
CA ARG A 174 1.66 14.95 8.89
C ARG A 174 0.22 14.49 9.03
N ARG A 175 0.04 13.19 9.28
CA ARG A 175 -1.26 12.51 9.45
C ARG A 175 -2.15 12.59 8.20
N ASN A 176 -3.39 12.14 8.29
CA ASN A 176 -4.35 12.11 7.17
C ASN A 176 -3.74 11.47 5.92
N ALA A 177 -3.20 10.26 6.06
CA ALA A 177 -2.42 9.64 5.01
C ALA A 177 -2.50 8.11 4.99
N LEU A 178 -2.13 7.58 3.84
CA LEU A 178 -1.83 6.18 3.59
C LEU A 178 -0.32 5.98 3.63
N GLY A 179 0.15 5.05 4.45
CA GLY A 179 1.51 4.52 4.44
C GLY A 179 1.51 3.10 3.91
N ILE A 180 2.38 2.79 2.96
CA ILE A 180 2.52 1.44 2.40
C ILE A 180 3.95 1.00 2.62
N LEU A 181 4.14 -0.17 3.22
CA LEU A 181 5.42 -0.84 3.37
C LEU A 181 5.36 -2.17 2.64
N LEU A 182 6.13 -2.29 1.57
CA LEU A 182 6.32 -3.52 0.84
C LEU A 182 7.59 -4.22 1.32
N SER A 183 7.43 -5.37 1.98
CA SER A 183 8.53 -6.23 2.41
C SER A 183 8.51 -7.53 1.61
N VAL A 184 9.51 -7.66 0.73
CA VAL A 184 9.71 -8.82 -0.15
C VAL A 184 10.83 -9.69 0.41
N ARG A 185 10.79 -11.01 0.16
CA ARG A 185 11.83 -11.92 0.67
C ARG A 185 13.24 -11.60 0.17
N SER A 186 13.34 -10.99 -1.01
CA SER A 186 14.58 -10.63 -1.69
C SER A 186 14.56 -9.14 -2.04
N GLY A 187 15.35 -8.33 -1.32
CA GLY A 187 15.48 -6.89 -1.58
C GLY A 187 15.28 -6.02 -0.33
N ASN A 188 15.25 -4.72 -0.55
CA ASN A 188 15.00 -3.73 0.50
C ASN A 188 13.50 -3.44 0.61
N ASP A 189 13.06 -3.15 1.83
CA ASP A 189 11.70 -2.67 2.06
C ASP A 189 11.45 -1.37 1.28
N THR A 190 10.35 -1.33 0.54
CA THR A 190 9.91 -0.12 -0.17
C THR A 190 8.80 0.55 0.62
N LYS A 191 8.97 1.84 0.92
CA LYS A 191 7.98 2.65 1.65
C LYS A 191 7.39 3.71 0.74
N LEU A 192 6.08 3.89 0.81
CA LEU A 192 5.34 4.95 0.14
C LEU A 192 4.40 5.65 1.12
N ARG A 193 4.16 6.92 0.86
CA ARG A 193 3.21 7.73 1.60
C ARG A 193 2.38 8.58 0.65
N PHE A 194 1.08 8.60 0.88
CA PHE A 194 0.16 9.50 0.18
C PHE A 194 -0.72 10.17 1.22
N ASN A 195 -0.79 11.50 1.20
CA ASN A 195 -1.84 12.18 1.93
C ASN A 195 -3.20 11.95 1.26
N TRP A 196 -4.26 11.77 2.05
CA TRP A 196 -5.61 11.57 1.52
C TRP A 196 -6.15 12.79 0.75
N ASP A 197 -5.59 13.98 1.02
CA ASP A 197 -5.91 15.23 0.29
C ASP A 197 -5.06 15.42 -0.99
N ASP A 198 -4.00 14.64 -1.23
CA ASP A 198 -3.27 14.63 -2.52
C ASP A 198 -4.02 13.75 -3.55
N LEU A 199 -5.20 14.20 -3.95
CA LEU A 199 -6.02 13.53 -4.96
C LEU A 199 -5.26 13.30 -6.27
N ALA A 200 -4.36 14.22 -6.65
CA ALA A 200 -3.55 14.07 -7.86
C ALA A 200 -2.57 12.90 -7.74
N GLY A 201 -1.91 12.74 -6.58
CA GLY A 201 -1.03 11.60 -6.32
C GLY A 201 -1.76 10.27 -6.22
N LEU A 202 -2.86 10.23 -5.48
CA LEU A 202 -3.70 9.03 -5.34
C LEU A 202 -4.25 8.57 -6.70
N ASN A 203 -4.79 9.48 -7.51
CA ASN A 203 -5.29 9.17 -8.85
C ASN A 203 -4.17 8.70 -9.79
N ALA A 204 -2.98 9.30 -9.72
CA ALA A 204 -1.83 8.86 -10.50
C ALA A 204 -1.42 7.43 -10.11
N PHE A 205 -1.37 7.14 -8.81
CA PHE A 205 -1.04 5.82 -8.29
C PHE A 205 -2.07 4.75 -8.73
N GLU A 206 -3.37 5.02 -8.58
CA GLU A 206 -4.42 4.11 -9.06
C GLU A 206 -4.34 3.91 -10.58
N THR A 207 -4.05 4.96 -11.34
CA THR A 207 -3.83 4.85 -12.79
C THR A 207 -2.64 3.95 -13.12
N MET A 208 -1.54 4.05 -12.38
CA MET A 208 -0.37 3.16 -12.57
C MET A 208 -0.71 1.70 -12.23
N VAL A 209 -1.50 1.43 -11.19
CA VAL A 209 -2.02 0.08 -10.90
C VAL A 209 -2.79 -0.44 -12.12
N ASN A 210 -3.69 0.37 -12.69
CA ASN A 210 -4.48 -0.01 -13.86
C ASN A 210 -3.62 -0.23 -15.11
N TYR A 211 -2.56 0.55 -15.33
CA TYR A 211 -1.61 0.31 -16.42
C TYR A 211 -0.98 -1.09 -16.36
N TYR A 212 -0.69 -1.60 -15.14
CA TYR A 212 -0.20 -2.98 -14.97
C TYR A 212 -1.31 -4.01 -15.15
N VAL A 213 -2.50 -3.80 -14.58
CA VAL A 213 -3.65 -4.70 -14.72
C VAL A 213 -4.00 -4.92 -16.19
N GLU A 214 -4.03 -3.83 -16.96
CA GLU A 214 -4.38 -3.81 -18.38
C GLU A 214 -3.18 -4.10 -19.31
N LYS A 215 -1.99 -4.31 -18.73
CA LYS A 215 -0.73 -4.60 -19.46
C LYS A 215 -0.34 -3.51 -20.47
N GLN A 216 -0.68 -2.25 -20.15
CA GLN A 216 -0.29 -1.07 -20.94
C GLN A 216 1.19 -0.74 -20.80
N ILE A 217 1.82 -1.14 -19.68
CA ILE A 217 3.25 -1.00 -19.43
C ILE A 217 3.90 -2.35 -19.10
N PRO A 218 5.18 -2.57 -19.46
CA PRO A 218 5.88 -3.80 -19.11
C PRO A 218 6.24 -3.86 -17.62
N SER A 219 6.28 -5.07 -17.06
CA SER A 219 6.56 -5.30 -15.62
C SER A 219 7.94 -4.79 -15.17
N ARG A 220 8.92 -4.71 -16.08
CA ARG A 220 10.30 -4.29 -15.78
C ARG A 220 10.45 -2.77 -15.63
N ILE A 221 9.49 -1.98 -16.13
CA ILE A 221 9.63 -0.52 -16.25
C ILE A 221 9.98 0.15 -14.92
N ALA A 222 9.43 -0.35 -13.80
CA ALA A 222 9.71 0.19 -12.48
C ALA A 222 11.20 0.09 -12.09
N TYR A 223 11.84 -1.02 -12.45
CA TYR A 223 13.27 -1.25 -12.22
C TYR A 223 14.14 -0.49 -13.22
N ASP A 224 13.70 -0.38 -14.48
CA ASP A 224 14.42 0.43 -15.46
C ASP A 224 14.43 1.91 -15.05
N VAL A 225 13.35 2.43 -14.46
CA VAL A 225 13.30 3.78 -13.85
C VAL A 225 14.25 3.89 -12.66
N ARG A 226 14.29 2.88 -11.77
CA ARG A 226 15.25 2.84 -10.65
C ARG A 226 16.70 2.87 -11.14
N GLU A 227 17.02 2.09 -12.16
CA GLU A 227 18.37 2.05 -12.75
C GLU A 227 18.77 3.42 -13.33
N ILE A 228 17.85 4.13 -13.99
CA ILE A 228 18.12 5.50 -14.47
C ILE A 228 18.44 6.42 -13.31
N TYR A 229 17.65 6.38 -12.23
CA TYR A 229 17.91 7.18 -11.03
C TYR A 229 19.31 6.88 -10.46
N LEU A 230 19.64 5.60 -10.21
CA LEU A 230 20.92 5.20 -9.64
C LEU A 230 22.13 5.58 -10.51
N ARG A 231 21.97 5.63 -11.84
CA ARG A 231 23.04 6.03 -12.76
C ARG A 231 23.21 7.54 -12.87
N THR A 232 22.21 8.33 -12.45
CA THR A 232 22.17 9.78 -12.66
C THR A 232 22.06 10.59 -11.36
N CYS A 233 21.90 9.94 -10.21
CA CYS A 233 21.76 10.61 -8.91
C CYS A 233 22.99 11.43 -8.50
N ASP A 234 24.16 11.09 -9.05
CA ASP A 234 25.43 11.79 -8.81
C ASP A 234 25.86 12.66 -10.00
N PHE A 235 25.01 12.85 -11.01
CA PHE A 235 25.30 13.71 -12.15
C PHE A 235 24.94 15.16 -11.83
N ALA A 236 25.75 16.10 -12.33
CA ALA A 236 25.50 17.54 -12.21
C ALA A 236 25.15 17.95 -10.75
N ILE A 237 25.95 17.50 -9.78
CA ILE A 237 25.71 17.70 -8.33
C ILE A 237 25.46 19.18 -8.00
N ASP A 238 26.17 20.08 -8.67
CA ASP A 238 26.05 21.54 -8.47
C ASP A 238 24.91 22.20 -9.27
N ASP A 239 24.28 21.47 -10.20
CA ASP A 239 23.17 21.95 -11.04
C ASP A 239 21.99 20.97 -11.03
N LYS A 240 21.12 21.15 -10.02
CA LYS A 240 19.90 20.35 -9.85
C LYS A 240 18.95 20.42 -11.04
N GLN A 241 18.93 21.51 -11.80
CA GLN A 241 18.04 21.63 -12.95
C GLN A 241 18.56 20.78 -14.10
N LEU A 242 19.86 20.89 -14.41
CA LEU A 242 20.50 20.04 -15.40
C LEU A 242 20.36 18.55 -15.05
N GLN A 243 20.52 18.19 -13.78
CA GLN A 243 20.30 16.82 -13.31
C GLN A 243 18.87 16.32 -13.62
N LYS A 244 17.85 17.13 -13.31
CA LYS A 244 16.45 16.81 -13.60
C LYS A 244 16.18 16.69 -15.10
N ASP A 245 16.80 17.53 -15.92
CA ASP A 245 16.65 17.50 -17.37
C ASP A 245 17.27 16.24 -17.97
N ILE A 246 18.46 15.82 -17.50
CA ILE A 246 19.10 14.55 -17.86
C ILE A 246 18.19 13.37 -17.48
N GLN A 247 17.69 13.35 -16.25
CA GLN A 247 16.79 12.30 -15.75
C GLN A 247 15.51 12.20 -16.59
N SER A 248 14.90 13.34 -16.93
CA SER A 248 13.69 13.39 -17.74
C SER A 248 13.95 12.91 -19.18
N ALA A 249 15.09 13.28 -19.76
CA ALA A 249 15.48 12.84 -21.10
C ALA A 249 15.71 11.31 -21.16
N GLU A 250 16.42 10.75 -20.18
CA GLU A 250 16.65 9.30 -20.10
C GLU A 250 15.36 8.51 -19.84
N LEU A 251 14.48 9.02 -18.97
CA LEU A 251 13.15 8.46 -18.75
C LEU A 251 12.36 8.41 -20.07
N LEU A 252 12.21 9.54 -20.76
CA LEU A 252 11.46 9.62 -22.02
C LEU A 252 12.05 8.69 -23.09
N ARG A 253 13.39 8.62 -23.19
CA ARG A 253 14.08 7.71 -24.11
C ARG A 253 13.75 6.26 -23.80
N MET A 254 13.83 5.85 -22.54
CA MET A 254 13.51 4.49 -22.09
C MET A 254 12.04 4.15 -22.34
N LEU A 255 11.10 5.04 -21.97
CA LEU A 255 9.67 4.82 -22.16
C LEU A 255 9.28 4.67 -23.65
N LYS A 256 9.87 5.47 -24.54
CA LYS A 256 9.66 5.36 -26.00
C LYS A 256 10.23 4.07 -26.60
N GLN A 257 11.31 3.55 -26.02
CA GLN A 257 11.93 2.30 -26.45
C GLN A 257 11.26 1.06 -25.86
N ALA A 258 10.64 1.19 -24.68
CA ALA A 258 9.93 0.12 -24.01
C ALA A 258 8.80 -0.46 -24.87
N ARG A 259 8.55 -1.75 -24.70
CA ARG A 259 7.49 -2.50 -25.38
C ARG A 259 6.68 -3.27 -24.37
N THR A 260 5.37 -3.33 -24.59
CA THR A 260 4.47 -4.15 -23.77
C THR A 260 4.72 -5.64 -24.03
N ASN A 261 4.09 -6.50 -23.25
CA ASN A 261 4.18 -7.96 -23.42
C ASN A 261 3.64 -8.45 -24.79
N GLN A 262 2.89 -7.60 -25.51
CA GLN A 262 2.41 -7.84 -26.87
C GLN A 262 3.30 -7.17 -27.93
N SER A 263 4.52 -6.75 -27.57
CA SER A 263 5.46 -6.03 -28.43
C SER A 263 4.95 -4.68 -28.98
N LYS A 264 3.91 -4.11 -28.37
CA LYS A 264 3.37 -2.80 -28.75
C LYS A 264 4.14 -1.68 -28.06
N LYS A 265 4.17 -0.49 -28.67
CA LYS A 265 4.68 0.72 -28.01
C LYS A 265 3.75 1.11 -26.87
N ILE A 266 4.32 1.74 -25.83
CA ILE A 266 3.54 2.41 -24.79
C ILE A 266 2.85 3.63 -25.44
N ALA A 267 1.60 3.90 -25.08
CA ALA A 267 0.85 5.04 -25.61
C ALA A 267 1.46 6.37 -25.14
N ASP A 268 1.46 7.39 -25.99
CA ASP A 268 2.08 8.69 -25.67
C ASP A 268 1.46 9.32 -24.41
N GLN A 269 0.14 9.20 -24.22
CA GLN A 269 -0.55 9.66 -23.01
C GLN A 269 0.00 9.03 -21.71
N THR A 270 0.32 7.74 -21.75
CA THR A 270 0.93 7.02 -20.62
C THR A 270 2.35 7.53 -20.36
N ILE A 271 3.13 7.78 -21.43
CA ILE A 271 4.48 8.33 -21.33
C ILE A 271 4.45 9.72 -20.70
N ASP A 272 3.55 10.58 -21.18
CA ASP A 272 3.40 11.96 -20.69
C ASP A 272 3.01 11.97 -19.21
N MET A 273 2.04 11.13 -18.80
CA MET A 273 1.64 11.02 -17.40
C MET A 273 2.80 10.60 -16.49
N LEU A 274 3.55 9.56 -16.87
CA LEU A 274 4.71 9.09 -16.09
C LEU A 274 5.81 10.15 -16.00
N ASN A 275 6.06 10.87 -17.09
CA ASN A 275 7.06 11.94 -17.13
C ASN A 275 6.64 13.14 -16.26
N GLU A 276 5.38 13.56 -16.31
CA GLU A 276 4.88 14.64 -15.44
C GLU A 276 4.89 14.22 -13.97
N ARG A 277 4.55 12.97 -13.65
CA ARG A 277 4.69 12.43 -12.29
C ARG A 277 6.15 12.46 -11.85
N ALA A 278 7.09 11.99 -12.68
CA ALA A 278 8.53 12.01 -12.41
C ALA A 278 9.04 13.42 -12.09
N LYS A 279 8.62 14.44 -12.84
CA LYS A 279 9.02 15.84 -12.59
C LYS A 279 8.55 16.35 -11.23
N LYS A 280 7.37 15.91 -10.78
CA LYS A 280 6.78 16.33 -9.49
C LYS A 280 7.47 15.66 -8.30
N ILE A 281 7.70 14.35 -8.36
CA ILE A 281 8.14 13.57 -7.18
C ILE A 281 9.58 13.05 -7.26
N GLY A 282 10.24 13.18 -8.41
CA GLY A 282 11.56 12.61 -8.69
C GLY A 282 11.49 11.14 -9.15
N LEU A 283 12.54 10.69 -9.85
CA LEU A 283 12.59 9.33 -10.39
C LEU A 283 12.61 8.24 -9.33
N ASP A 284 13.27 8.47 -8.19
CA ASP A 284 13.37 7.46 -7.12
C ASP A 284 12.00 7.11 -6.55
N ASN A 285 11.20 8.15 -6.27
CA ASN A 285 9.83 8.02 -5.79
C ASN A 285 8.92 7.45 -6.87
N LEU A 286 9.04 7.88 -8.13
CA LEU A 286 8.28 7.28 -9.23
C LEU A 286 8.57 5.77 -9.36
N ALA A 287 9.84 5.37 -9.23
CA ALA A 287 10.19 3.95 -9.23
C ALA A 287 9.56 3.21 -8.04
N ASN A 288 9.54 3.81 -6.84
CA ASN A 288 8.88 3.20 -5.67
C ASN A 288 7.37 3.04 -5.94
N GLU A 289 6.71 4.08 -6.47
CA GLU A 289 5.29 4.06 -6.84
C GLU A 289 4.99 2.97 -7.86
N LEU A 290 5.79 2.87 -8.93
CA LEU A 290 5.63 1.83 -9.96
C LEU A 290 5.87 0.42 -9.42
N ILE A 291 6.87 0.23 -8.55
CA ILE A 291 7.12 -1.06 -7.90
C ILE A 291 5.86 -1.45 -7.12
N VAL A 292 5.40 -0.62 -6.19
CA VAL A 292 4.26 -0.96 -5.34
C VAL A 292 2.97 -1.09 -6.17
N ALA A 293 2.74 -0.23 -7.17
CA ALA A 293 1.59 -0.33 -8.06
C ALA A 293 1.54 -1.67 -8.80
N ARG A 294 2.70 -2.19 -9.23
CA ARG A 294 2.81 -3.52 -9.82
C ARG A 294 2.38 -4.62 -8.85
N TRP A 295 2.71 -4.50 -7.57
CA TRP A 295 2.29 -5.45 -6.54
C TRP A 295 0.77 -5.44 -6.33
N PHE A 296 0.15 -4.26 -6.25
CA PHE A 296 -1.31 -4.14 -6.17
C PHE A 296 -2.04 -4.67 -7.41
N ALA A 297 -1.41 -4.60 -8.59
CA ALA A 297 -1.97 -5.14 -9.82
C ALA A 297 -1.88 -6.68 -9.93
N ALA A 298 -1.10 -7.34 -9.06
CA ALA A 298 -0.84 -8.76 -9.17
C ALA A 298 -2.06 -9.61 -8.76
N LYS A 299 -2.41 -10.59 -9.59
CA LYS A 299 -3.46 -11.57 -9.30
C LYS A 299 -2.89 -12.98 -9.08
N THR A 300 -1.73 -13.23 -9.66
CA THR A 300 -1.05 -14.52 -9.61
C THR A 300 0.41 -14.35 -9.20
N GLN A 301 1.04 -15.42 -8.72
CA GLN A 301 2.46 -15.44 -8.41
C GLN A 301 3.33 -15.05 -9.62
N LYS A 302 2.87 -15.35 -10.84
CA LYS A 302 3.57 -15.02 -12.08
C LYS A 302 3.67 -13.51 -12.32
N ASP A 303 2.67 -12.74 -11.89
CA ASP A 303 2.65 -11.28 -12.07
C ASP A 303 3.69 -10.58 -11.19
N LEU A 304 3.97 -11.15 -10.02
CA LEU A 304 5.04 -10.72 -9.11
C LEU A 304 6.45 -11.04 -9.65
N GLY A 305 6.56 -11.99 -10.58
CA GLY A 305 7.82 -12.46 -11.16
C GLY A 305 8.43 -13.62 -10.34
N LYS A 306 9.70 -13.94 -10.62
CA LYS A 306 10.45 -14.86 -9.76
C LYS A 306 10.98 -14.08 -8.55
N GLU A 307 10.71 -14.58 -7.35
CA GLU A 307 11.33 -14.11 -6.10
C GLU A 307 12.85 -14.33 -6.11
#